data_AF-A0A034WCP1-F1
#
_entry.id   AF-A0A034WCP1-F1
#
_cell.length_a   1.000
_cell.length_b   1.000
_cell.length_c   1.000
_cell.angle_alpha   90.00
_cell.angle_beta   90.00
_cell.angle_gamma   90.00
#
_symmetry.space_group_name_H-M   'P 1'
#
loop_
_entity.id
_entity.type
_entity.pdbx_description
1 polymer ?
#
loop_
_entity_poly.entity_id
_entity_poly.type
_entity_poly.pdbx_seq_one_letter_code
_entity_poly.pdbx_strand_id
1 'polypeptide(L)'
;MEWQDIMITPTQNTKERGYGHKAKPAKKTKNPKVDYRQLWIRFYEEQDLLYDKVEFINSPRFFKDEKTRYIFDNLLMKKRYAITFDTLLLEADARGKATDTQVYLHVVGIGLGAWRAVQHQDKIFLKTFKERIQTLLLCLTHISVVHFSNFRPSAAKDFITDGEDCLERSP
;
A
#
# COMPACT_ATOMS: atom_id res chain seq x y z
N MET A 1 -3.62 11.32 -8.79
CA MET A 1 -4.60 10.22 -8.62
C MET A 1 -3.77 8.96 -8.50
N GLU A 2 -3.98 8.16 -7.45
CA GLU A 2 -3.08 7.10 -6.94
C GLU A 2 -2.57 6.11 -8.00
N TRP A 3 -3.40 5.86 -9.02
CA TRP A 3 -3.04 5.10 -10.20
C TRP A 3 -1.70 5.54 -10.79
N GLN A 4 -1.48 6.85 -10.89
CA GLN A 4 -0.28 7.44 -11.47
C GLN A 4 1.01 7.10 -10.70
N ASP A 5 0.89 6.77 -9.42
CA ASP A 5 2.02 6.49 -8.54
C ASP A 5 2.29 4.99 -8.39
N ILE A 6 1.29 4.14 -8.66
CA ILE A 6 1.38 2.68 -8.55
C ILE A 6 1.60 2.04 -9.92
N MET A 7 0.99 2.58 -10.97
CA MET A 7 1.06 2.04 -12.32
C MET A 7 2.15 2.72 -13.12
N ILE A 8 2.95 1.89 -13.79
CA ILE A 8 4.01 2.29 -14.70
C ILE A 8 3.54 1.92 -16.10
N THR A 9 3.29 2.93 -16.94
CA THR A 9 2.76 2.71 -18.30
C THR A 9 3.66 3.36 -19.36
N PRO A 10 3.65 2.85 -20.62
CA PRO A 10 4.49 3.40 -21.69
C PRO A 10 4.19 4.87 -21.99
N THR A 11 2.93 5.30 -21.82
CA THR A 11 2.51 6.66 -22.13
C THR A 11 2.70 7.62 -20.97
N GLN A 12 2.65 7.14 -19.72
CA GLN A 12 2.74 7.97 -18.52
C GLN A 12 4.18 8.15 -18.02
N ASN A 13 4.92 7.06 -17.90
CA ASN A 13 6.20 7.02 -17.18
C ASN A 13 7.36 7.36 -18.13
N THR A 14 7.34 8.60 -18.62
CA THR A 14 8.31 9.14 -19.57
C THR A 14 8.95 10.43 -19.06
N LYS A 15 10.13 10.78 -19.59
CA LYS A 15 10.83 12.01 -19.20
C LYS A 15 10.04 13.26 -19.54
N GLU A 16 9.31 13.26 -20.66
CA GLU A 16 8.48 14.37 -21.12
C GLU A 16 7.32 14.65 -20.16
N ARG A 17 6.88 13.61 -19.43
CA ARG A 17 5.87 13.71 -18.37
C ARG A 17 6.46 13.96 -16.98
N GLY A 18 7.77 14.19 -16.90
CA GLY A 18 8.47 14.60 -15.69
C GLY A 18 9.03 13.46 -14.84
N TYR A 19 9.00 12.22 -15.33
CA TYR A 19 9.56 11.05 -14.63
C TYR A 19 11.06 10.91 -14.83
N GLY A 20 11.75 10.22 -13.90
CA GLY A 20 13.16 9.85 -14.02
C GLY A 20 14.14 10.97 -13.64
N HIS A 21 13.66 12.04 -13.00
CA HIS A 21 14.49 13.16 -12.56
C HIS A 21 15.01 12.94 -11.13
N LYS A 22 16.33 12.78 -10.98
CA LYS A 22 16.99 12.80 -9.67
C LYS A 22 16.91 14.20 -9.03
N ALA A 23 17.03 14.28 -7.71
CA ALA A 23 16.86 15.52 -6.93
C ALA A 23 17.73 16.71 -7.41
N LYS A 24 19.00 16.47 -7.79
CA LYS A 24 19.89 17.53 -8.29
C LYS A 24 19.45 18.08 -9.68
N PRO A 25 19.21 17.22 -10.70
CA PRO A 25 18.62 17.66 -11.97
C PRO A 25 17.24 18.32 -11.84
N ALA A 26 16.40 17.85 -10.90
CA ALA A 26 15.05 18.38 -10.72
C ALA A 26 15.06 19.87 -10.31
N LYS A 27 15.98 20.30 -9.43
CA LYS A 27 16.09 21.72 -9.02
C LYS A 27 16.44 22.68 -10.16
N LYS A 28 16.95 22.18 -11.28
CA LYS A 28 17.38 23.00 -12.42
C LYS A 28 16.31 23.12 -13.51
N THR A 29 15.29 22.28 -13.48
CA THR A 29 14.23 22.31 -14.49
C THR A 29 13.09 23.23 -14.03
N LYS A 30 12.49 23.99 -14.96
CA LYS A 30 11.30 24.82 -14.69
C LYS A 30 9.99 24.11 -15.04
N ASN A 31 10.00 22.77 -15.09
CA ASN A 31 8.84 21.98 -15.49
C ASN A 31 7.99 21.63 -14.24
N PRO A 32 6.75 22.17 -14.12
CA PRO A 32 5.89 21.91 -12.96
C PRO A 32 5.59 20.42 -12.74
N LYS A 33 5.60 19.61 -13.81
CA LYS A 33 5.40 18.17 -13.71
C LYS A 33 6.52 17.50 -12.93
N VAL A 34 7.77 17.96 -13.09
CA VAL A 34 8.92 17.42 -12.36
C VAL A 34 8.84 17.79 -10.89
N ASP A 35 8.46 19.03 -10.57
CA ASP A 35 8.27 19.47 -9.18
C ASP A 35 7.20 18.63 -8.47
N TYR A 36 6.08 18.36 -9.15
CA TYR A 36 5.03 17.50 -8.62
C TYR A 36 5.54 16.06 -8.38
N ARG A 37 6.34 15.49 -9.29
CA ARG A 37 6.96 14.17 -9.06
C ARG A 37 7.91 14.17 -7.85
N GLN A 38 8.67 15.23 -7.62
CA GLN A 38 9.57 15.33 -6.46
C GLN A 38 8.81 15.32 -5.12
N LEU A 39 7.56 15.79 -5.07
CA LEU A 39 6.72 15.67 -3.89
C LEU A 39 6.45 14.19 -3.58
N TRP A 40 5.97 13.43 -4.57
CA TRP A 40 5.62 12.02 -4.40
C TRP A 40 6.83 11.11 -4.16
N ILE A 41 7.97 11.43 -4.78
CA ILE A 41 9.24 10.73 -4.52
C ILE A 41 9.65 10.85 -3.05
N ARG A 42 9.50 12.05 -2.47
CA ARG A 42 9.78 12.28 -1.05
C ARG A 42 8.75 11.61 -0.16
N PHE A 43 7.46 11.75 -0.50
CA PHE A 43 6.37 11.20 0.28
C PHE A 43 6.44 9.66 0.40
N TYR A 44 6.70 8.96 -0.71
CA TYR A 44 6.84 7.51 -0.70
C TYR A 44 8.25 7.03 -0.40
N GLU A 45 9.22 7.93 -0.28
CA GLU A 45 10.65 7.59 -0.14
C GLU A 45 11.12 6.62 -1.23
N GLU A 46 10.63 6.79 -2.46
CA GLU A 46 10.95 5.95 -3.62
C GLU A 46 11.21 6.83 -4.83
N GLN A 47 12.21 6.47 -5.63
CA GLN A 47 12.41 7.11 -6.94
C GLN A 47 11.26 6.75 -7.87
N ASP A 48 10.87 7.69 -8.72
CA ASP A 48 9.95 7.38 -9.80
C ASP A 48 10.67 6.62 -10.92
N LEU A 49 9.89 5.87 -11.68
CA LEU A 49 10.40 4.89 -12.62
C LEU A 49 9.98 5.26 -14.03
N LEU A 50 10.92 5.13 -14.96
CA LEU A 50 10.65 5.19 -16.39
C LEU A 50 10.26 3.80 -16.89
N TYR A 51 9.25 3.75 -17.77
CA TYR A 51 8.72 2.48 -18.28
C TYR A 51 9.80 1.62 -18.95
N ASP A 52 10.60 2.23 -19.84
CA ASP A 52 11.68 1.56 -20.60
C ASP A 52 12.76 0.93 -19.70
N LYS A 53 12.92 1.45 -18.47
CA LYS A 53 13.86 0.91 -17.50
C LYS A 53 13.31 -0.24 -16.69
N VAL A 54 11.99 -0.40 -16.62
CA VAL A 54 11.33 -1.43 -15.79
C VAL A 54 10.78 -2.58 -16.62
N GLU A 55 10.41 -2.34 -17.88
CA GLU A 55 9.77 -3.33 -18.76
C GLU A 55 10.53 -4.66 -18.83
N PHE A 56 11.85 -4.64 -18.79
CA PHE A 56 12.69 -5.85 -18.89
C PHE A 56 13.17 -6.38 -17.53
N ILE A 57 12.86 -5.70 -16.42
CA ILE A 57 13.24 -6.15 -15.08
C ILE A 57 12.32 -7.29 -14.65
N ASN A 58 12.89 -8.43 -14.26
CA ASN A 58 12.14 -9.49 -13.60
C ASN A 58 12.32 -9.39 -12.08
N SER A 59 11.26 -9.02 -11.36
CA SER A 59 11.30 -8.80 -9.92
C SER A 59 9.91 -9.02 -9.32
N PRO A 60 9.81 -9.59 -8.10
CA PRO A 60 8.54 -9.67 -7.36
C PRO A 60 7.89 -8.30 -7.09
N ARG A 61 8.65 -7.20 -7.21
CA ARG A 61 8.11 -5.84 -7.11
C ARG A 61 7.16 -5.50 -8.26
N PHE A 62 7.42 -6.01 -9.47
CA PHE A 62 6.73 -5.57 -10.68
C PHE A 62 5.87 -6.69 -11.26
N PHE A 63 4.55 -6.47 -11.26
CA PHE A 63 3.62 -7.34 -11.98
C PHE A 63 3.33 -6.75 -13.36
N LYS A 64 3.52 -7.53 -14.41
CA LYS A 64 3.34 -7.07 -15.80
C LYS A 64 2.07 -7.68 -16.38
N ASP A 65 1.15 -6.84 -16.80
CA ASP A 65 -0.06 -7.28 -17.49
C ASP A 65 0.24 -7.50 -18.97
N GLU A 66 0.07 -8.73 -19.45
CA GLU A 66 0.42 -9.11 -20.83
C GLU A 66 -0.46 -8.43 -21.88
N LYS A 67 -1.71 -8.07 -21.54
CA LYS A 67 -2.68 -7.51 -22.49
C LYS A 67 -2.48 -6.01 -22.69
N THR A 68 -2.26 -5.30 -21.58
CA THR A 68 -2.14 -3.83 -21.57
C THR A 68 -0.70 -3.36 -21.63
N ARG A 69 0.26 -4.25 -21.35
CA ARG A 69 1.68 -3.93 -21.09
C ARG A 69 1.87 -2.99 -19.91
N TYR A 70 0.87 -2.83 -19.04
CA TYR A 70 1.01 -2.00 -17.86
C TYR A 70 1.75 -2.77 -16.78
N ILE A 71 2.54 -2.05 -15.99
CA ILE A 71 3.32 -2.63 -14.91
C ILE A 71 2.78 -2.07 -13.59
N PHE A 72 2.33 -2.98 -12.73
CA PHE A 72 1.85 -2.68 -11.39
C PHE A 72 3.01 -2.81 -10.38
N ASP A 73 3.27 -1.75 -9.62
CA ASP A 73 4.33 -1.72 -8.61
C ASP A 73 3.78 -2.16 -7.23
N ASN A 74 4.05 -3.43 -6.88
CA ASN A 74 3.62 -4.05 -5.63
C ASN A 74 4.18 -3.32 -4.39
N LEU A 75 5.37 -2.71 -4.49
CA LEU A 75 5.97 -1.97 -3.38
C LEU A 75 5.23 -0.66 -3.13
N LEU A 76 4.94 0.10 -4.19
CA LEU A 76 4.22 1.37 -4.06
C LEU A 76 2.78 1.15 -3.59
N MET A 77 2.12 0.09 -4.05
CA MET A 77 0.80 -0.30 -3.51
C MET A 77 0.88 -0.60 -2.01
N LYS A 78 1.91 -1.32 -1.55
CA LYS A 78 2.13 -1.60 -0.13
C LYS A 78 2.32 -0.31 0.67
N LYS A 79 3.16 0.62 0.21
CA LYS A 79 3.37 1.91 0.88
C LYS A 79 2.08 2.74 0.95
N ARG A 80 1.30 2.75 -0.14
CA ARG A 80 -0.03 3.37 -0.22
C ARG A 80 -0.96 2.81 0.85
N TYR A 81 -1.05 1.48 0.95
CA TYR A 81 -1.89 0.82 1.94
C TYR A 81 -1.45 1.10 3.38
N ALA A 82 -0.14 1.08 3.65
CA ALA A 82 0.40 1.33 4.97
C ALA A 82 -0.09 2.67 5.55
N ILE A 83 -0.09 3.75 4.74
CA ILE A 83 -0.59 5.07 5.17
C ILE A 83 -2.04 5.01 5.63
N THR A 84 -2.92 4.40 4.82
CA THR A 84 -4.34 4.29 5.14
C THR A 84 -4.58 3.41 6.36
N PHE A 85 -3.85 2.31 6.50
CA PHE A 85 -4.01 1.38 7.61
C PHE A 85 -3.48 1.97 8.92
N ASP A 86 -2.33 2.64 8.90
CA ASP A 86 -1.79 3.33 10.07
C ASP A 86 -2.77 4.41 10.55
N THR A 87 -3.32 5.19 9.63
CA THR A 87 -4.31 6.21 9.95
C THR A 87 -5.55 5.57 10.58
N LEU A 88 -6.09 4.50 9.98
CA LEU A 88 -7.27 3.80 10.49
C LEU A 88 -7.03 3.23 11.90
N LEU A 89 -5.90 2.56 12.11
CA LEU A 89 -5.56 1.90 13.37
C LEU A 89 -5.33 2.91 14.49
N LEU A 90 -4.53 3.95 14.24
CA LEU A 90 -4.22 4.97 15.25
C LEU A 90 -5.45 5.80 15.61
N GLU A 91 -6.29 6.17 14.63
CA GLU A 91 -7.53 6.91 14.90
C GLU A 91 -8.56 6.05 15.64
N ALA A 92 -8.71 4.78 15.27
CA ALA A 92 -9.61 3.86 15.97
C ALA A 92 -9.18 3.68 17.43
N ASP A 93 -7.88 3.42 17.67
CA ASP A 93 -7.33 3.30 19.02
C ASP A 93 -7.52 4.59 19.84
N ALA A 94 -7.20 5.75 19.27
CA ALA A 94 -7.35 7.04 19.94
C ALA A 94 -8.81 7.31 20.36
N ARG A 95 -9.78 6.93 19.53
CA ARG A 95 -11.21 7.05 19.85
C ARG A 95 -11.63 6.10 20.97
N GLY A 96 -11.18 4.84 20.92
CA GLY A 96 -11.41 3.88 21.99
C GLY A 96 -10.84 4.36 23.33
N LYS A 97 -9.62 4.90 23.30
CA LYS A 97 -8.95 5.48 24.46
C LYS A 97 -9.68 6.70 25.03
N ALA A 98 -10.20 7.57 24.16
CA ALA A 98 -10.92 8.76 24.60
C ALA A 98 -12.23 8.44 25.36
N THR A 99 -12.80 7.26 25.12
CA THR A 99 -14.03 6.80 25.78
C THR A 99 -13.81 5.59 26.70
N ASP A 100 -12.55 5.22 26.96
CA ASP A 100 -12.16 4.03 27.73
C ASP A 100 -12.94 2.76 27.29
N THR A 101 -13.07 2.57 25.98
CA THR A 101 -13.85 1.47 25.39
C THR A 101 -13.02 0.69 24.37
N GLN A 102 -13.11 -0.64 24.43
CA GLN A 102 -12.49 -1.52 23.44
C GLN A 102 -13.19 -1.42 22.07
N VAL A 103 -12.40 -1.28 21.01
CA VAL A 103 -12.88 -1.08 19.64
C VAL A 103 -12.94 -2.40 18.90
N TYR A 104 -14.12 -2.65 18.32
CA TYR A 104 -14.31 -3.59 17.24
C TYR A 104 -14.09 -2.88 15.90
N LEU A 105 -13.03 -3.23 15.19
CA LEU A 105 -12.67 -2.62 13.91
C LEU A 105 -13.15 -3.49 12.75
N HIS A 106 -14.13 -3.01 12.00
CA HIS A 106 -14.61 -3.66 10.78
C HIS A 106 -13.88 -3.12 9.55
N VAL A 107 -13.20 -4.00 8.82
CA VAL A 107 -12.37 -3.65 7.65
C VAL A 107 -12.93 -4.28 6.39
N VAL A 108 -13.27 -3.43 5.43
CA VAL A 108 -13.62 -3.83 4.06
C VAL A 108 -12.52 -3.44 3.08
N GLY A 109 -12.37 -4.20 2.00
CA GLY A 109 -11.31 -4.02 1.01
C GLY A 109 -11.39 -2.71 0.23
N ILE A 110 -10.85 -1.62 0.77
CA ILE A 110 -10.74 -0.34 0.05
C ILE A 110 -9.86 -0.49 -1.20
N GLY A 111 -10.38 -0.05 -2.34
CA GLY A 111 -9.71 -0.15 -3.63
C GLY A 111 -9.69 -1.57 -4.23
N LEU A 112 -10.38 -2.55 -3.62
CA LEU A 112 -10.44 -3.93 -4.13
C LEU A 112 -11.70 -4.26 -4.94
N GLY A 113 -12.63 -3.31 -5.09
CA GLY A 113 -13.81 -3.43 -5.96
C GLY A 113 -13.54 -2.93 -7.39
N ALA A 114 -14.35 -2.00 -7.87
CA ALA A 114 -14.23 -1.40 -9.21
C ALA A 114 -12.87 -0.73 -9.49
N TRP A 115 -12.13 -0.38 -8.44
CA TRP A 115 -10.82 0.27 -8.50
C TRP A 115 -9.63 -0.70 -8.45
N ARG A 116 -9.88 -2.01 -8.46
CA ARG A 116 -8.84 -3.03 -8.43
C ARG A 116 -8.04 -3.01 -9.74
N ALA A 117 -6.72 -2.88 -9.64
CA ALA A 117 -5.84 -2.91 -10.81
C ALA A 117 -5.39 -4.33 -11.16
N VAL A 118 -5.10 -5.17 -10.16
CA VAL A 118 -4.57 -6.53 -10.33
C VAL A 118 -5.23 -7.52 -9.37
N GLN A 119 -5.29 -8.80 -9.76
CA GLN A 119 -6.04 -9.81 -8.99
C GLN A 119 -5.45 -10.13 -7.62
N HIS A 120 -4.13 -10.03 -7.45
CA HIS A 120 -3.42 -10.32 -6.20
C HIS A 120 -3.33 -9.11 -5.25
N GLN A 121 -4.00 -8.00 -5.58
CA GLN A 121 -4.01 -6.80 -4.75
C GLN A 121 -4.63 -7.05 -3.36
N ASP A 122 -5.55 -8.01 -3.25
CA ASP A 122 -6.12 -8.47 -1.97
C ASP A 122 -5.08 -9.13 -1.06
N LYS A 123 -4.15 -9.92 -1.62
CA LYS A 123 -3.02 -10.48 -0.87
C LYS A 123 -2.08 -9.38 -0.37
N ILE A 124 -1.79 -8.38 -1.21
CA ILE A 124 -0.97 -7.23 -0.81
C ILE A 124 -1.66 -6.48 0.33
N PHE A 125 -2.97 -6.25 0.22
CA PHE A 125 -3.79 -5.61 1.25
C PHE A 125 -3.65 -6.33 2.60
N LEU A 126 -4.00 -7.62 2.65
CA LEU A 126 -4.05 -8.38 3.90
C LEU A 126 -2.66 -8.53 4.52
N LYS A 127 -1.64 -8.81 3.70
CA LYS A 127 -0.25 -8.87 4.14
C LYS A 127 0.19 -7.53 4.75
N THR A 128 -0.09 -6.43 4.07
CA THR A 128 0.30 -5.10 4.55
C THR A 128 -0.43 -4.77 5.85
N PHE A 129 -1.72 -5.05 5.95
CA PHE A 129 -2.50 -4.80 7.17
C PHE A 129 -1.94 -5.56 8.37
N LYS A 130 -1.62 -6.86 8.20
CA LYS A 130 -0.96 -7.67 9.23
C LYS A 130 0.35 -7.02 9.71
N GLU A 131 1.23 -6.67 8.78
CA GLU A 131 2.52 -6.05 9.10
C GLU A 131 2.34 -4.70 9.82
N ARG A 132 1.33 -3.91 9.48
CA ARG A 132 1.04 -2.63 10.15
C ARG A 132 0.51 -2.83 11.56
N ILE A 133 -0.44 -3.76 11.78
CA ILE A 133 -0.87 -4.14 13.14
C ILE A 133 0.34 -4.55 13.98
N GLN A 134 1.19 -5.44 13.46
CA GLN A 134 2.38 -5.91 14.18
C GLN A 134 3.36 -4.77 14.49
N THR A 135 3.56 -3.84 13.56
CA THR A 135 4.43 -2.66 13.75
C THR A 135 3.90 -1.74 14.84
N LEU A 136 2.58 -1.56 14.90
CA LEU A 136 1.93 -0.61 15.81
C LEU A 136 1.43 -1.27 17.10
N LEU A 137 1.64 -2.58 17.29
CA LEU A 137 0.98 -3.37 18.35
C LEU A 137 1.11 -2.76 19.75
N LEU A 138 2.28 -2.21 20.08
CA LEU A 138 2.53 -1.57 21.39
C LEU A 138 1.72 -0.28 21.60
N CYS A 139 1.26 0.35 20.53
CA CYS A 139 0.43 1.55 20.57
C CYS A 139 -1.07 1.24 20.51
N LEU A 140 -1.47 0.06 20.03
CA LEU A 140 -2.86 -0.34 19.84
C LEU A 140 -3.38 -1.03 21.11
N THR A 141 -3.83 -0.23 22.07
CA THR A 141 -4.25 -0.66 23.41
C THR A 141 -5.78 -0.79 23.57
N HIS A 142 -6.54 -0.18 22.67
CA HIS A 142 -8.00 -0.11 22.70
C HIS A 142 -8.64 -0.72 21.45
N ILE A 143 -7.93 -1.58 20.72
CA ILE A 143 -8.50 -2.38 19.64
C ILE A 143 -8.50 -3.84 20.07
N SER A 144 -9.69 -4.40 20.31
CA SER A 144 -9.84 -5.79 20.75
C SER A 144 -9.95 -6.76 19.58
N VAL A 145 -10.63 -6.35 18.51
CA VAL A 145 -10.93 -7.21 17.36
C VAL A 145 -10.78 -6.44 16.06
N VAL A 146 -10.14 -7.07 15.07
CA VAL A 146 -10.15 -6.61 13.68
C VAL A 146 -10.86 -7.66 12.82
N HIS A 147 -12.02 -7.31 12.28
CA HIS A 147 -12.80 -8.19 11.42
C HIS A 147 -12.69 -7.78 9.95
N PHE A 148 -12.12 -8.66 9.14
CA PHE A 148 -12.03 -8.48 7.68
C PHE A 148 -13.24 -9.08 6.97
N SER A 149 -13.95 -8.27 6.19
CA SER A 149 -15.11 -8.73 5.40
C SER A 149 -14.86 -8.58 3.89
N ASN A 150 -15.51 -9.45 3.12
CA ASN A 150 -15.46 -9.48 1.65
C ASN A 150 -14.07 -9.81 1.07
N PHE A 151 -13.30 -10.65 1.77
CA PHE A 151 -12.05 -11.23 1.28
C PHE A 151 -12.24 -12.70 0.93
N ARG A 152 -11.56 -13.15 -0.13
CA ARG A 152 -11.55 -14.58 -0.50
C ARG A 152 -10.76 -15.35 0.56
N PRO A 153 -11.23 -16.53 1.03
CA PRO A 153 -10.48 -17.34 1.99
C PRO A 153 -9.04 -17.64 1.53
N SER A 154 -8.83 -17.85 0.23
CA SER A 154 -7.51 -18.10 -0.35
C SER A 154 -6.54 -16.91 -0.30
N ALA A 155 -7.04 -15.69 -0.11
CA ALA A 155 -6.19 -14.52 0.10
C ALA A 155 -5.83 -14.33 1.58
N ALA A 156 -6.70 -14.79 2.50
CA ALA A 156 -6.53 -14.64 3.94
C ALA A 156 -5.67 -15.73 4.59
N LYS A 157 -5.67 -16.94 4.02
CA LYS A 157 -5.04 -18.15 4.56
C LYS A 157 -3.60 -17.97 5.08
N ASP A 158 -2.80 -17.13 4.43
CA ASP A 158 -1.38 -16.95 4.76
C ASP A 158 -1.12 -15.80 5.76
N PHE A 159 -2.14 -14.99 6.06
CA PHE A 159 -1.98 -13.72 6.78
C PHE A 159 -2.83 -13.61 8.04
N ILE A 160 -4.05 -14.15 8.02
CA ILE A 160 -4.99 -14.09 9.14
C ILE A 160 -5.25 -15.52 9.61
N THR A 161 -4.99 -15.76 10.89
CA THR A 161 -5.45 -16.95 11.60
C THR A 161 -6.65 -16.55 12.44
N ASP A 162 -7.71 -17.35 12.46
CA ASP A 162 -8.74 -17.22 13.49
C ASP A 162 -8.06 -17.38 14.86
N GLY A 163 -8.54 -16.66 15.88
CA GLY A 163 -7.88 -16.43 17.17
C GLY A 163 -7.64 -17.65 18.06
N GLU A 164 -7.51 -18.86 17.50
CA GLU A 164 -7.31 -20.10 18.26
C GLU A 164 -5.90 -20.23 18.88
N ASP A 165 -4.88 -19.51 18.39
CA ASP A 165 -3.49 -19.68 18.85
C ASP A 165 -3.00 -18.68 19.91
N CYS A 166 -3.83 -17.74 20.38
CA CYS A 166 -3.39 -16.74 21.37
C CYS A 166 -3.62 -17.15 22.84
N LEU A 167 -4.18 -18.34 23.12
CA LEU A 167 -4.48 -18.79 24.48
C LEU A 167 -3.48 -19.79 25.10
N GLU A 168 -2.46 -20.23 24.36
CA GLU A 168 -1.40 -21.08 24.92
C GLU A 168 -0.05 -20.37 24.91
N ARG A 169 0.18 -19.51 25.92
CA ARG A 169 1.49 -19.30 26.56
C ARG A 169 1.36 -18.27 27.67
N SER A 170 1.14 -18.75 28.88
CA SER A 170 1.72 -18.15 30.08
C SER A 170 2.25 -19.31 30.94
N PRO A 171 3.51 -19.25 31.40
CA PRO A 171 4.08 -20.25 32.29
C PRO A 171 3.42 -20.26 33.67
#